data_AF-A0NSK1-F1
#
_entry.id   AF-A0NSK1-F1
#
_cell.length_a   1.000
_cell.length_b   1.000
_cell.length_c   1.000
_cell.angle_alpha   90.00
_cell.angle_beta   90.00
_cell.angle_gamma   90.00
#
_symmetry.space_group_name_H-M   'P 1'
#
loop_
_entity.id
_entity.type
_entity.pdbx_description
1 polymer ?
#
loop_
_entity_poly.entity_id
_entity_poly.type
_entity_poly.pdbx_seq_one_letter_code
_entity_poly.pdbx_strand_id
1 'polypeptide(L)'
;MMRVVHSLVAAGFLLLGSFGSGQAAVVDSFRIGSWNGSAFTDDQTGAFTTCVASANYRSGITLYVQVDTTYNWAIGFSAPHWNMKVGADIPLQYRIDRGAWQSGVAKATSKDLARMQMPQGGYIITRFRRGRTLYVRDGTYDYQFRLTGTSRLMARLAKCVERNIARHGAAPGTGTTAAASPQGGLGNSAPANESTPATSAAADPQLAIEATQALFNLMGSAGISGLKLIPDGQREEDLNGLYAVAADDARTLVAHIFPVGSYQSEEELMAIVVADSQKACTEGRFSSSSERINENGKAIYTSYANCEADDFQLIERVAIVPRKAGGVFIYGVADTYVGEGGGAPVSPPELTDEDLYSAVASAAQ
;
A
#
# COMPACT_ATOMS: atom_id res chain seq x y z
N MET A 1 56.85 -36.04 -57.64
CA MET A 1 57.35 -35.41 -56.40
C MET A 1 56.17 -34.73 -55.71
N MET A 2 56.00 -34.96 -54.40
CA MET A 2 54.95 -34.47 -53.46
C MET A 2 53.48 -34.74 -53.86
N ARG A 3 52.75 -35.70 -53.25
CA ARG A 3 52.14 -35.71 -51.89
C ARG A 3 51.34 -34.41 -51.65
N VAL A 4 50.02 -34.39 -51.41
CA VAL A 4 49.23 -35.14 -50.40
C VAL A 4 47.74 -35.13 -50.80
N VAL A 5 47.08 -36.29 -50.75
CA VAL A 5 45.62 -36.46 -50.80
C VAL A 5 45.10 -36.36 -49.36
N HIS A 6 44.17 -35.43 -49.09
CA HIS A 6 43.50 -35.31 -47.80
C HIS A 6 42.10 -35.93 -47.88
N SER A 7 41.88 -36.94 -47.05
CA SER A 7 40.58 -37.53 -46.71
C SER A 7 39.93 -36.76 -45.55
N LEU A 8 38.59 -36.84 -45.48
CA LEU A 8 37.71 -36.62 -44.30
C LEU A 8 37.57 -35.14 -43.85
N VAL A 9 36.40 -34.56 -43.55
CA VAL A 9 35.27 -35.02 -42.72
C VAL A 9 34.01 -34.26 -43.15
N ALA A 10 32.89 -34.97 -43.25
CA ALA A 10 31.55 -34.39 -43.35
C ALA A 10 30.98 -34.07 -41.95
N ALA A 11 30.09 -33.08 -41.94
CA ALA A 11 29.03 -32.83 -40.96
C ALA A 11 29.44 -32.42 -39.55
N GLY A 12 29.06 -31.19 -39.19
CA GLY A 12 29.06 -30.71 -37.81
C GLY A 12 29.14 -29.20 -37.71
N PHE A 13 28.25 -28.47 -38.40
CA PHE A 13 28.04 -27.05 -38.13
C PHE A 13 27.35 -26.95 -36.76
N LEU A 14 28.15 -27.04 -35.69
CA LEU A 14 27.74 -26.66 -34.35
C LEU A 14 27.50 -25.15 -34.37
N LEU A 15 26.24 -24.78 -34.60
CA LEU A 15 25.70 -23.49 -34.22
C LEU A 15 25.90 -23.36 -32.71
N LEU A 16 27.05 -22.81 -32.32
CA LEU A 16 27.24 -22.20 -31.01
C LEU A 16 26.28 -21.02 -30.97
N GLY A 17 25.04 -21.30 -30.56
CA GLY A 17 24.09 -20.28 -30.17
C GLY A 17 24.75 -19.43 -29.11
N SER A 18 24.96 -18.16 -29.44
CA SER A 18 25.31 -17.14 -28.48
C SER A 18 24.24 -17.17 -27.39
N PHE A 19 24.53 -17.82 -26.27
CA PHE A 19 23.78 -17.60 -25.03
C PHE A 19 24.09 -16.17 -24.63
N GLY A 20 23.28 -15.24 -25.14
CA GLY A 20 23.25 -13.88 -24.66
C GLY A 20 23.02 -13.95 -23.17
N SER A 21 23.99 -13.47 -22.40
CA SER A 21 23.84 -13.30 -20.96
C SER A 21 22.69 -12.31 -20.78
N GLY A 22 21.51 -12.80 -20.37
CA GLY A 22 20.29 -12.01 -20.24
C GLY A 22 20.54 -10.79 -19.34
N GLN A 23 20.57 -9.63 -19.98
CA GLN A 23 20.49 -8.34 -19.32
C GLN A 23 19.05 -7.88 -19.52
N ALA A 24 18.31 -7.72 -18.42
CA ALA A 24 16.91 -7.30 -18.43
C ALA A 24 16.65 -6.23 -19.50
N ALA A 25 15.83 -6.57 -20.51
CA ALA A 25 15.60 -5.67 -21.63
C ALA A 25 14.89 -4.39 -21.17
N VAL A 26 15.49 -3.24 -21.50
CA VAL A 26 14.85 -1.92 -21.30
C VAL A 26 13.83 -1.70 -22.41
N VAL A 27 12.55 -1.63 -22.05
CA VAL A 27 11.43 -1.55 -23.01
C VAL A 27 10.77 -0.18 -23.11
N ASP A 28 10.96 0.67 -22.10
CA ASP A 28 10.52 2.06 -22.10
C ASP A 28 11.53 2.89 -21.30
N SER A 29 11.61 4.19 -21.60
CA SER A 29 12.42 5.13 -20.82
C SER A 29 11.70 6.47 -20.68
N PHE A 30 11.99 7.18 -19.61
CA PHE A 30 11.43 8.49 -19.35
C PHE A 30 12.37 9.37 -18.53
N ARG A 31 12.11 10.68 -18.57
CA ARG A 31 12.82 11.63 -17.74
C ARG A 31 11.84 12.55 -17.03
N ILE A 32 12.07 12.82 -15.75
CA ILE A 32 11.29 13.79 -14.98
C ILE A 32 12.19 14.57 -14.01
N GLY A 33 12.39 15.86 -14.32
CA GLY A 33 13.37 16.67 -13.60
C GLY A 33 14.78 16.07 -13.69
N SER A 34 15.35 15.77 -12.52
CA SER A 34 16.69 15.16 -12.40
C SER A 34 16.68 13.63 -12.45
N TRP A 35 15.51 13.00 -12.58
CA TRP A 35 15.35 11.54 -12.56
C TRP A 35 15.32 10.96 -13.97
N ASN A 36 16.10 9.90 -14.19
CA ASN A 36 16.06 9.08 -15.39
C ASN A 36 15.39 7.75 -15.06
N GLY A 37 14.34 7.39 -15.78
CA GLY A 37 13.58 6.17 -15.56
C GLY A 37 13.60 5.22 -16.74
N SER A 38 13.52 3.93 -16.44
CA SER A 38 13.46 2.84 -17.40
C SER A 38 12.48 1.77 -16.93
N ALA A 39 11.79 1.14 -17.87
CA ALA A 39 10.97 -0.05 -17.66
C ALA A 39 11.75 -1.29 -18.09
N PHE A 40 11.66 -2.36 -17.32
CA PHE A 40 12.36 -3.61 -17.55
C PHE A 40 11.37 -4.76 -17.75
N THR A 41 11.73 -5.68 -18.63
CA THR A 41 11.07 -6.98 -18.77
C THR A 41 11.99 -8.10 -18.30
N ASP A 42 11.40 -9.25 -17.98
CA ASP A 42 12.13 -10.50 -17.80
C ASP A 42 12.57 -11.03 -19.17
N ASP A 43 13.85 -11.39 -19.31
CA ASP A 43 14.41 -11.78 -20.62
C ASP A 43 13.92 -13.15 -21.11
N GLN A 44 13.44 -14.01 -20.21
CA GLN A 44 12.99 -15.35 -20.55
C GLN A 44 11.54 -15.34 -21.04
N THR A 45 10.70 -14.54 -20.39
CA THR A 45 9.25 -14.50 -20.62
C THR A 45 8.83 -13.30 -21.48
N GLY A 46 9.65 -12.25 -21.55
CA GLY A 46 9.30 -10.97 -22.14
C GLY A 46 8.28 -10.17 -21.32
N ALA A 47 7.87 -10.67 -20.15
CA ALA A 47 6.87 -10.04 -19.29
C ALA A 47 7.44 -8.84 -18.54
N PHE A 48 6.65 -7.80 -18.33
CA PHE A 48 7.09 -6.61 -17.59
C PHE A 48 7.33 -6.93 -16.11
N THR A 49 8.46 -6.48 -15.57
CA THR A 49 8.86 -6.74 -14.18
C THR A 49 8.79 -5.48 -13.33
N THR A 50 9.39 -4.39 -13.76
CA THR A 50 9.50 -3.20 -12.91
C THR A 50 9.85 -1.93 -13.67
N CYS A 51 9.46 -0.78 -13.11
CA CYS A 51 9.99 0.51 -13.48
C CYS A 51 10.95 1.01 -12.41
N VAL A 52 12.15 1.43 -12.83
CA VAL A 52 13.18 2.00 -11.96
C VAL A 52 13.50 3.40 -12.43
N ALA A 53 13.69 4.33 -11.51
CA ALA A 53 14.25 5.63 -11.79
C ALA A 53 15.46 5.94 -10.90
N SER A 54 16.43 6.65 -11.44
CA SER A 54 17.66 7.00 -10.76
C SER A 54 17.99 8.48 -10.82
N ALA A 55 18.67 8.97 -9.79
CA ALA A 55 19.26 10.30 -9.74
C ALA A 55 20.64 10.24 -9.08
N ASN A 56 21.60 10.93 -9.70
CA ASN A 56 22.98 11.02 -9.21
C ASN A 56 23.11 12.18 -8.22
N TYR A 57 23.74 11.94 -7.08
CA TYR A 57 24.00 12.95 -6.05
C TYR A 57 25.45 13.38 -6.03
N ARG A 58 25.70 14.60 -5.52
CA ARG A 58 27.05 15.16 -5.38
C ARG A 58 27.95 14.35 -4.45
N SER A 59 27.37 13.52 -3.57
CA SER A 59 28.10 12.55 -2.75
C SER A 59 28.77 11.43 -3.55
N GLY A 60 28.49 11.31 -4.86
CA GLY A 60 28.95 10.19 -5.68
C GLY A 60 28.05 8.95 -5.57
N ILE A 61 26.93 9.05 -4.87
CA ILE A 61 25.93 7.99 -4.72
C ILE A 61 24.78 8.23 -5.70
N THR A 62 24.32 7.16 -6.33
CA THR A 62 23.09 7.15 -7.12
C THR A 62 21.96 6.60 -6.26
N LEU A 63 20.87 7.36 -6.14
CA LEU A 63 19.63 6.90 -5.54
C LEU A 63 18.73 6.32 -6.63
N TYR A 64 18.21 5.12 -6.40
CA TYR A 64 17.23 4.45 -7.23
C TYR A 64 15.89 4.38 -6.49
N VAL A 65 14.81 4.52 -7.24
CA VAL A 65 13.44 4.29 -6.80
C VAL A 65 12.82 3.31 -7.78
N GLN A 66 12.34 2.20 -7.26
CA GLN A 66 11.77 1.12 -8.05
C GLN A 66 10.30 0.93 -7.67
N VAL A 67 9.44 0.63 -8.64
CA VAL A 67 8.07 0.16 -8.45
C VAL A 67 7.84 -1.06 -9.34
N ASP A 68 7.37 -2.18 -8.78
CA ASP A 68 7.12 -3.41 -9.52
C ASP A 68 5.66 -3.59 -9.96
N THR A 69 5.35 -4.75 -10.57
CA THR A 69 4.01 -5.09 -11.08
C THR A 69 2.91 -5.08 -10.02
N THR A 70 3.28 -5.24 -8.75
CA THR A 70 2.38 -5.26 -7.59
C THR A 70 2.35 -3.91 -6.87
N TYR A 71 2.94 -2.87 -7.45
CA TYR A 71 3.12 -1.55 -6.85
C TYR A 71 3.97 -1.55 -5.57
N ASN A 72 4.70 -2.63 -5.31
CA ASN A 72 5.73 -2.63 -4.29
C ASN A 72 6.84 -1.71 -4.71
N TRP A 73 7.31 -0.90 -3.76
CA TRP A 73 8.34 0.08 -4.02
C TRP A 73 9.60 -0.22 -3.22
N ALA A 74 10.75 0.05 -3.81
CA ALA A 74 12.04 -0.14 -3.19
C ALA A 74 12.92 1.06 -3.45
N ILE A 75 13.87 1.30 -2.54
CA ILE A 75 14.95 2.24 -2.78
C ILE A 75 16.26 1.48 -2.96
N GLY A 76 17.11 1.99 -3.83
CA GLY A 76 18.43 1.44 -4.06
C GLY A 76 19.50 2.51 -3.96
N PHE A 77 20.70 2.11 -3.59
CA PHE A 77 21.86 2.98 -3.50
C PHE A 77 23.00 2.32 -4.23
N SER A 78 23.67 3.06 -5.12
CA SER A 78 24.94 2.61 -5.70
C SER A 78 26.03 3.63 -5.59
N ALA A 79 27.26 3.16 -5.45
CA ALA A 79 28.46 3.99 -5.50
C ALA A 79 29.62 3.21 -6.15
N PRO A 80 30.37 3.81 -7.10
CA PRO A 80 31.42 3.10 -7.83
C PRO A 80 32.57 2.55 -6.96
N HIS A 81 32.76 3.12 -5.77
CA HIS A 81 33.81 2.73 -4.83
C HIS A 81 33.38 1.61 -3.87
N TRP A 82 32.11 1.17 -3.91
CA TRP A 82 31.64 0.05 -3.11
C TRP A 82 32.08 -1.29 -3.72
N ASN A 83 32.38 -2.25 -2.84
CA ASN A 83 32.76 -3.61 -3.21
C ASN A 83 32.11 -4.61 -2.25
N MET A 84 30.79 -4.67 -2.31
CA MET A 84 29.94 -5.51 -1.48
C MET A 84 29.92 -6.96 -1.97
N LYS A 85 29.72 -7.90 -1.06
CA LYS A 85 29.43 -9.30 -1.42
C LYS A 85 27.96 -9.39 -1.86
N VAL A 86 27.71 -9.84 -3.09
CA VAL A 86 26.35 -10.04 -3.63
C VAL A 86 25.56 -10.98 -2.71
N GLY A 87 24.32 -10.62 -2.40
CA GLY A 87 23.42 -11.32 -1.49
C GLY A 87 23.60 -10.97 -0.01
N ALA A 88 24.62 -10.19 0.37
CA ALA A 88 24.83 -9.77 1.75
C ALA A 88 23.71 -8.85 2.23
N ASP A 89 23.36 -9.00 3.51
CA ASP A 89 22.51 -8.09 4.26
C ASP A 89 23.32 -6.88 4.73
N ILE A 90 22.76 -5.71 4.50
CA ILE A 90 23.35 -4.43 4.88
C ILE A 90 22.32 -3.76 5.80
N PRO A 91 22.54 -3.75 7.12
CA PRO A 91 21.66 -3.05 8.03
C PRO A 91 21.80 -1.54 7.79
N LEU A 92 20.67 -0.90 7.57
CA LEU A 92 20.57 0.54 7.37
C LEU A 92 19.61 1.14 8.38
N GLN A 93 19.86 2.40 8.74
CA GLN A 93 18.86 3.26 9.35
C GLN A 93 18.47 4.35 8.35
N TYR A 94 17.21 4.71 8.29
CA TYR A 94 16.75 5.80 7.44
C TYR A 94 15.70 6.67 8.13
N ARG A 95 15.61 7.93 7.73
CA ARG A 95 14.50 8.81 8.11
C ARG A 95 14.26 9.85 7.03
N ILE A 96 13.07 10.43 7.03
CA ILE A 96 12.76 11.55 6.13
C ILE A 96 12.49 12.80 6.95
N ASP A 97 13.21 13.87 6.62
CA ASP A 97 13.23 15.13 7.33
C ASP A 97 13.52 14.94 8.83
N ARG A 98 12.60 15.38 9.70
CA ARG A 98 12.69 15.28 11.16
C ARG A 98 11.96 14.05 11.72
N GLY A 99 11.61 13.07 10.88
CA GLY A 99 10.96 11.83 11.33
C GLY A 99 11.88 10.95 12.19
N ALA A 100 11.27 9.97 12.85
CA ALA A 100 12.00 8.94 13.59
C ALA A 100 12.92 8.12 12.66
N TRP A 101 14.03 7.65 13.23
CA TRP A 101 14.90 6.70 12.54
C TRP A 101 14.23 5.34 12.47
N GLN A 102 14.14 4.81 11.26
CA GLN A 102 13.61 3.50 10.96
C GLN A 102 14.77 2.57 10.63
N SER A 103 14.69 1.32 11.07
CA SER A 103 15.64 0.29 10.67
C SER A 103 15.15 -0.40 9.40
N GLY A 104 16.09 -0.76 8.53
CA GLY A 104 15.81 -1.55 7.34
C GLY A 104 17.02 -2.38 6.95
N VAL A 105 16.80 -3.40 6.12
CA VAL A 105 17.86 -4.27 5.64
C VAL A 105 17.89 -4.18 4.12
N ALA A 106 19.00 -3.68 3.57
CA ALA A 106 19.25 -3.71 2.14
C ALA A 106 19.97 -5.00 1.76
N LYS A 107 19.61 -5.56 0.60
CA LYS A 107 20.34 -6.67 -0.03
C LYS A 107 21.28 -6.14 -1.09
N ALA A 108 22.54 -6.56 -1.07
CA ALA A 108 23.48 -6.28 -2.16
C ALA A 108 23.07 -7.06 -3.42
N THR A 109 22.53 -6.36 -4.43
CA THR A 109 22.10 -6.98 -5.69
C THR A 109 23.24 -7.01 -6.73
N SER A 110 24.26 -6.17 -6.55
CA SER A 110 25.55 -6.24 -7.24
C SER A 110 26.68 -5.87 -6.27
N LYS A 111 27.92 -5.85 -6.76
CA LYS A 111 29.09 -5.40 -5.97
C LYS A 111 29.00 -3.93 -5.53
N ASP A 112 28.21 -3.13 -6.21
CA ASP A 112 28.13 -1.68 -6.06
C ASP A 112 26.71 -1.16 -5.86
N LEU A 113 25.69 -2.02 -5.84
CA LEU A 113 24.28 -1.68 -5.64
C LEU A 113 23.69 -2.46 -4.46
N ALA A 114 23.05 -1.74 -3.55
CA ALA A 114 22.22 -2.29 -2.48
C ALA A 114 20.77 -1.85 -2.69
N ARG A 115 19.81 -2.78 -2.57
CA ARG A 115 18.36 -2.52 -2.68
C ARG A 115 17.67 -2.85 -1.36
N MET A 116 16.88 -1.92 -0.85
CA MET A 116 16.02 -2.10 0.30
C MET A 116 14.57 -2.06 -0.14
N GLN A 117 13.84 -3.14 0.14
CA GLN A 117 12.40 -3.16 -0.03
C GLN A 117 11.79 -2.22 1.01
N MET A 118 10.98 -1.26 0.55
CA MET A 118 10.35 -0.33 1.46
C MET A 118 9.02 -0.91 1.95
N PRO A 119 8.60 -0.58 3.19
CA PRO A 119 7.27 -0.92 3.67
C PRO A 119 6.19 -0.45 2.69
N GLN A 120 5.18 -1.28 2.48
CA GLN A 120 4.00 -0.93 1.68
C GLN A 120 3.10 0.10 2.38
N GLY A 121 3.21 0.22 3.71
CA GLY A 121 2.42 1.16 4.50
C GLY A 121 2.56 2.62 4.04
N GLY A 122 1.44 3.33 4.01
CA GLY A 122 1.31 4.69 3.44
C GLY A 122 2.28 5.73 4.02
N TYR A 123 2.64 5.61 5.30
CA TYR A 123 3.46 6.61 5.98
C TYR A 123 4.78 6.91 5.25
N ILE A 124 5.60 5.89 4.97
CA ILE A 124 6.95 6.12 4.46
C ILE A 124 6.96 6.53 2.98
N ILE A 125 6.04 6.01 2.17
CA ILE A 125 5.89 6.41 0.76
C ILE A 125 5.39 7.85 0.65
N THR A 126 4.51 8.29 1.55
CA THR A 126 4.00 9.67 1.59
C THR A 126 5.07 10.64 2.05
N ARG A 127 5.86 10.28 3.06
CA ARG A 127 7.04 11.04 3.45
C ARG A 127 8.06 11.09 2.31
N PHE A 128 8.25 10.01 1.56
CA PHE A 128 9.12 10.03 0.39
C PHE A 128 8.63 11.00 -0.70
N ARG A 129 7.32 11.07 -0.94
CA ARG A 129 6.70 11.97 -1.93
C ARG A 129 6.71 13.44 -1.52
N ARG A 130 6.45 13.74 -0.24
CA ARG A 130 6.25 15.11 0.30
C ARG A 130 7.47 15.68 1.01
N GLY A 131 8.36 14.82 1.48
CA GLY A 131 9.52 15.20 2.28
C GLY A 131 10.56 15.97 1.49
N ARG A 132 11.51 16.57 2.19
CA ARG A 132 12.58 17.38 1.58
C ARG A 132 13.89 16.63 1.47
N THR A 133 14.24 15.86 2.50
CA THR A 133 15.52 15.14 2.57
C THR A 133 15.34 13.76 3.18
N LEU A 134 15.83 12.73 2.49
CA LEU A 134 16.04 11.39 3.03
C LEU A 134 17.44 11.32 3.62
N TYR A 135 17.51 10.89 4.87
CA TYR A 135 18.76 10.58 5.57
C TYR A 135 18.89 9.06 5.66
N VAL A 136 20.10 8.54 5.40
CA VAL A 136 20.41 7.12 5.51
C VAL A 136 21.73 6.95 6.24
N ARG A 137 21.82 5.96 7.13
CA ARG A 137 23.04 5.56 7.82
C ARG A 137 23.28 4.08 7.67
N ASP A 138 24.53 3.70 7.50
CA ASP A 138 24.98 2.30 7.47
C ASP A 138 25.79 1.92 8.73
N GLY A 139 25.79 2.79 9.74
CA GLY A 139 26.58 2.67 10.97
C GLY A 139 27.95 3.35 10.90
N THR A 140 28.49 3.59 9.70
CA THR A 140 29.78 4.27 9.50
C THR A 140 29.62 5.67 8.90
N TYR A 141 28.72 5.81 7.93
CA TYR A 141 28.51 7.03 7.17
C TYR A 141 27.06 7.49 7.20
N ASP A 142 26.89 8.81 7.15
CA ASP A 142 25.59 9.48 7.04
C ASP A 142 25.42 10.06 5.64
N TYR A 143 24.38 9.63 4.95
CA TYR A 143 24.03 10.05 3.59
C TYR A 143 22.78 10.93 3.59
N GLN A 144 22.73 11.89 2.67
CA GLN A 144 21.62 12.84 2.54
C GLN A 144 21.19 12.97 1.08
N PHE A 145 19.89 12.80 0.83
CA PHE A 145 19.31 12.83 -0.50
C PHE A 145 18.14 13.81 -0.54
N ARG A 146 18.27 14.88 -1.32
CA ARG A 146 17.17 15.83 -1.58
C ARG A 146 16.05 15.14 -2.35
N LEU A 147 14.86 15.07 -1.77
CA LEU A 147 13.67 14.43 -2.35
C LEU A 147 12.91 15.34 -3.32
N THR A 148 13.62 16.25 -3.99
CA THR A 148 12.96 17.20 -4.90
C THR A 148 12.35 16.46 -6.09
N GLY A 149 11.04 16.65 -6.29
CA GLY A 149 10.31 16.08 -7.42
C GLY A 149 9.87 14.62 -7.24
N THR A 150 10.11 14.00 -6.08
CA THR A 150 9.74 12.60 -5.82
C THR A 150 8.24 12.35 -5.88
N SER A 151 7.38 13.32 -5.50
CA SER A 151 5.93 13.19 -5.71
C SER A 151 5.56 12.96 -7.17
N ARG A 152 6.15 13.74 -8.09
CA ARG A 152 5.88 13.59 -9.53
C ARG A 152 6.53 12.33 -10.08
N LEU A 153 7.70 11.96 -9.54
CA LEU A 153 8.39 10.72 -9.88
C LEU A 153 7.52 9.50 -9.55
N MET A 154 7.01 9.38 -8.33
CA MET A 154 6.20 8.24 -7.91
C MET A 154 4.94 8.10 -8.78
N ALA A 155 4.28 9.23 -9.10
CA ALA A 155 3.16 9.22 -10.05
C ALA A 155 3.59 8.77 -11.46
N ARG A 156 4.79 9.15 -11.92
CA ARG A 156 5.31 8.74 -13.24
C ARG A 156 5.71 7.26 -13.27
N LEU A 157 6.23 6.73 -12.17
CA LEU A 157 6.56 5.31 -11.98
C LEU A 157 5.29 4.45 -11.96
N ALA A 158 4.24 4.87 -11.25
CA ALA A 158 2.94 4.19 -11.30
C ALA A 158 2.37 4.14 -12.73
N LYS A 159 2.40 5.27 -13.45
CA LYS A 159 2.01 5.32 -14.88
C LYS A 159 2.95 4.54 -15.81
N CYS A 160 4.17 4.24 -15.37
CA CYS A 160 5.09 3.40 -16.10
C CYS A 160 4.70 1.93 -15.94
N VAL A 161 4.39 1.50 -14.71
CA VAL A 161 3.89 0.16 -14.39
C VAL A 161 2.61 -0.13 -15.15
N GLU A 162 1.59 0.72 -14.99
CA GLU A 162 0.27 0.57 -15.65
C GLU A 162 0.41 0.35 -17.18
N ARG A 163 1.21 1.21 -17.83
CA ARG A 163 1.42 1.16 -19.28
C ARG A 163 2.15 -0.09 -19.75
N ASN A 164 3.16 -0.52 -19.00
CA ASN A 164 3.99 -1.64 -19.43
C ASN A 164 3.36 -3.00 -19.08
N ILE A 165 2.54 -3.09 -18.03
CA ILE A 165 1.64 -4.22 -17.81
C ILE A 165 0.70 -4.37 -19.01
N ALA A 166 0.07 -3.28 -19.46
CA ALA A 166 -0.85 -3.32 -20.60
C ALA A 166 -0.17 -3.74 -21.93
N ARG A 167 1.14 -3.51 -22.07
CA ARG A 167 1.89 -3.81 -23.31
C ARG A 167 2.56 -5.18 -23.31
N HIS A 168 3.07 -5.61 -22.17
CA HIS A 168 3.97 -6.77 -22.05
C HIS A 168 3.43 -7.85 -21.12
N GLY A 169 2.28 -7.64 -20.47
CA GLY A 169 1.82 -8.50 -19.38
C GLY A 169 2.65 -8.32 -18.11
N ALA A 170 2.16 -8.83 -16.97
CA ALA A 170 2.84 -8.73 -15.69
C ALA A 170 3.61 -10.02 -15.36
N ALA A 171 4.90 -9.89 -15.03
CA ALA A 171 5.64 -10.95 -14.37
C ALA A 171 5.21 -11.07 -12.90
N PRO A 172 5.36 -12.26 -12.27
CA PRO A 172 5.18 -12.42 -10.83
C PRO A 172 6.04 -11.40 -10.06
N GLY A 173 5.45 -10.72 -9.07
CA GLY A 173 6.13 -9.65 -8.32
C GLY A 173 7.43 -10.12 -7.66
N THR A 174 8.44 -9.25 -7.61
CA THR A 174 9.79 -9.58 -7.08
C THR A 174 9.88 -9.51 -5.55
N GLY A 175 8.80 -9.85 -4.84
CA GLY A 175 8.77 -9.90 -3.38
C GLY A 175 9.43 -11.17 -2.87
N THR A 176 10.67 -11.07 -2.39
CA THR A 176 11.28 -12.17 -1.62
C THR A 176 10.51 -12.33 -0.31
N THR A 177 9.98 -13.54 -0.10
CA THR A 177 9.41 -14.13 1.12
C THR A 177 9.30 -13.24 2.37
N ALA A 178 8.04 -13.00 2.75
CA ALA A 178 7.50 -12.68 4.07
C ALA A 178 8.52 -12.34 5.18
N ALA A 179 8.61 -11.06 5.49
CA ALA A 179 8.89 -10.58 6.83
C ALA A 179 7.67 -9.74 7.25
N ALA A 180 6.99 -10.20 8.31
CA ALA A 180 5.79 -9.60 8.86
C ALA A 180 6.04 -8.11 9.20
N SER A 181 5.12 -7.26 8.75
CA SER A 181 4.95 -5.87 9.20
C SER A 181 3.53 -5.75 9.75
N PRO A 182 3.27 -4.98 10.82
CA PRO A 182 2.06 -5.10 11.62
C PRO A 182 0.85 -4.51 10.87
N GLN A 183 -0.14 -5.38 10.62
CA GLN A 183 -1.41 -5.06 9.98
C GLN A 183 -2.41 -4.46 10.99
N GLY A 184 -3.00 -3.30 10.63
CA GLY A 184 -4.25 -2.79 11.22
C GLY A 184 -5.42 -3.66 10.79
N GLY A 185 -6.54 -3.61 11.52
CA GLY A 185 -7.51 -4.71 11.57
C GLY A 185 -8.99 -4.32 11.66
N LEU A 186 -9.64 -3.83 10.61
CA LEU A 186 -11.10 -3.87 10.44
C LEU A 186 -11.56 -5.04 9.54
N GLY A 187 -11.38 -6.30 9.98
CA GLY A 187 -11.64 -7.48 9.14
C GLY A 187 -11.83 -8.84 9.84
N ASN A 188 -13.08 -9.12 10.22
CA ASN A 188 -13.74 -10.42 10.48
C ASN A 188 -13.21 -11.39 11.57
N SER A 189 -14.10 -11.67 12.54
CA SER A 189 -14.58 -13.03 12.87
C SER A 189 -15.95 -12.98 13.59
N ALA A 190 -17.02 -13.42 12.93
CA ALA A 190 -18.23 -13.86 13.63
C ALA A 190 -18.00 -15.30 14.18
N PRO A 191 -18.51 -15.67 15.37
CA PRO A 191 -18.21 -16.97 15.96
C PRO A 191 -18.86 -18.13 15.20
N ALA A 192 -18.09 -19.22 15.10
CA ALA A 192 -18.49 -20.47 14.48
C ALA A 192 -19.71 -21.11 15.20
N ASN A 193 -20.68 -21.56 14.40
CA ASN A 193 -21.39 -22.79 14.70
C ASN A 193 -21.63 -23.59 13.41
N GLU A 194 -21.46 -24.90 13.55
CA GLU A 194 -21.23 -25.89 12.50
C GLU A 194 -22.36 -26.04 11.47
N SER A 195 -21.97 -26.14 10.19
CA SER A 195 -22.29 -27.24 9.25
C SER A 195 -22.59 -26.72 7.84
N THR A 196 -21.94 -27.33 6.83
CA THR A 196 -22.19 -27.28 5.36
C THR A 196 -21.19 -26.38 4.59
N PRO A 197 -20.59 -26.87 3.48
CA PRO A 197 -19.38 -26.27 2.92
C PRO A 197 -19.68 -24.95 2.21
N ALA A 198 -19.15 -23.86 2.76
CA ALA A 198 -19.19 -22.55 2.12
C ALA A 198 -18.18 -22.53 0.97
N THR A 199 -18.72 -22.54 -0.25
CA THR A 199 -18.09 -21.90 -1.39
C THR A 199 -17.70 -20.47 -0.98
N SER A 200 -16.46 -20.07 -1.25
CA SER A 200 -15.99 -18.69 -1.08
C SER A 200 -16.98 -17.73 -1.73
N ALA A 201 -17.83 -17.09 -0.93
CA ALA A 201 -18.83 -16.16 -1.40
C ALA A 201 -18.10 -14.91 -1.87
N ALA A 202 -18.00 -14.74 -3.19
CA ALA A 202 -17.83 -13.41 -3.76
C ALA A 202 -18.92 -12.51 -3.16
N ALA A 203 -18.52 -11.33 -2.66
CA ALA A 203 -19.44 -10.29 -2.23
C ALA A 203 -20.60 -10.16 -3.24
N ASP A 204 -21.85 -10.14 -2.76
CA ASP A 204 -23.01 -9.91 -3.63
C ASP A 204 -22.78 -8.59 -4.40
N PRO A 205 -22.64 -8.65 -5.74
CA PRO A 205 -22.32 -7.47 -6.53
C PRO A 205 -23.33 -6.33 -6.37
N GLN A 206 -24.57 -6.66 -6.03
CA GLN A 206 -25.62 -5.66 -5.82
C GLN A 206 -25.42 -4.89 -4.51
N LEU A 207 -25.04 -5.58 -3.43
CA LEU A 207 -24.71 -4.94 -2.15
C LEU A 207 -23.43 -4.11 -2.26
N ALA A 208 -22.46 -4.56 -3.06
CA ALA A 208 -21.24 -3.80 -3.34
C ALA A 208 -21.52 -2.45 -4.05
N ILE A 209 -22.41 -2.45 -5.06
CA ILE A 209 -22.83 -1.24 -5.76
C ILE A 209 -23.57 -0.29 -4.81
N GLU A 210 -24.51 -0.80 -4.03
CA GLU A 210 -25.28 0.00 -3.09
C GLU A 210 -24.39 0.62 -2.01
N ALA A 211 -23.49 -0.16 -1.40
CA ALA A 211 -22.55 0.36 -0.41
C ALA A 211 -21.60 1.40 -1.02
N THR A 212 -21.20 1.23 -2.29
CA THR A 212 -20.37 2.22 -2.99
C THR A 212 -21.12 3.54 -3.17
N GLN A 213 -22.40 3.48 -3.55
CA GLN A 213 -23.23 4.68 -3.65
C GLN A 213 -23.45 5.35 -2.29
N ALA A 214 -23.70 4.55 -1.25
CA ALA A 214 -23.82 5.01 0.12
C ALA A 214 -22.53 5.72 0.61
N LEU A 215 -21.36 5.16 0.30
CA LEU A 215 -20.05 5.75 0.59
C LEU A 215 -19.86 7.10 -0.11
N PHE A 216 -20.25 7.21 -1.39
CA PHE A 216 -20.19 8.49 -2.11
C PHE A 216 -21.16 9.53 -1.56
N ASN A 217 -22.36 9.13 -1.15
CA ASN A 217 -23.32 10.03 -0.52
C ASN A 217 -22.80 10.56 0.82
N LEU A 218 -22.16 9.69 1.62
CA LEU A 218 -21.48 10.08 2.86
C LEU A 218 -20.39 11.10 2.57
N MET A 219 -19.49 10.80 1.62
CA MET A 219 -18.41 11.69 1.23
C MET A 219 -18.93 13.06 0.78
N GLY A 220 -19.94 13.08 -0.09
CA GLY A 220 -20.54 14.31 -0.59
C GLY A 220 -21.20 15.14 0.50
N SER A 221 -21.92 14.50 1.42
CA SER A 221 -22.63 15.18 2.52
C SER A 221 -21.65 15.72 3.57
N ALA A 222 -20.57 14.99 3.84
CA ALA A 222 -19.52 15.39 4.78
C ALA A 222 -18.47 16.35 4.18
N GLY A 223 -18.61 16.73 2.90
CA GLY A 223 -17.63 17.56 2.20
C GLY A 223 -16.25 16.88 2.02
N ILE A 224 -16.20 15.56 2.13
CA ILE A 224 -14.98 14.77 2.01
C ILE A 224 -14.68 14.56 0.53
N SER A 225 -13.46 14.91 0.13
CA SER A 225 -12.99 14.75 -1.24
C SER A 225 -11.54 14.28 -1.26
N GLY A 226 -11.07 13.77 -2.41
CA GLY A 226 -9.66 13.36 -2.58
C GLY A 226 -9.34 11.91 -2.21
N LEU A 227 -10.28 11.20 -1.56
CA LEU A 227 -10.14 9.77 -1.29
C LEU A 227 -10.34 8.94 -2.57
N LYS A 228 -9.64 7.82 -2.65
CA LYS A 228 -9.71 6.90 -3.78
C LYS A 228 -10.45 5.64 -3.37
N LEU A 229 -11.38 5.18 -4.21
CA LEU A 229 -11.94 3.85 -4.04
C LEU A 229 -10.84 2.79 -4.16
N ILE A 230 -10.83 1.85 -3.22
CA ILE A 230 -9.91 0.72 -3.18
C ILE A 230 -10.69 -0.55 -3.58
N PRO A 231 -10.41 -1.12 -4.76
CA PRO A 231 -11.02 -2.38 -5.21
C PRO A 231 -10.70 -3.52 -4.24
N ASP A 232 -11.62 -4.48 -4.07
CA ASP A 232 -11.49 -5.59 -3.10
C ASP A 232 -10.13 -6.29 -3.14
N GLY A 233 -9.65 -6.70 -4.33
CA GLY A 233 -8.34 -7.34 -4.48
C GLY A 233 -7.10 -6.44 -4.29
N GLN A 234 -7.29 -5.17 -3.92
CA GLN A 234 -6.22 -4.20 -3.63
C GLN A 234 -6.29 -3.67 -2.20
N ARG A 235 -7.19 -4.20 -1.37
CA ARG A 235 -7.36 -3.78 0.02
C ARG A 235 -6.31 -4.43 0.91
N GLU A 236 -6.07 -3.79 2.04
CA GLU A 236 -5.31 -4.40 3.13
C GLU A 236 -6.08 -5.61 3.68
N GLU A 237 -5.35 -6.53 4.35
CA GLU A 237 -5.89 -7.84 4.73
C GLU A 237 -7.19 -7.72 5.52
N ASP A 238 -7.24 -6.74 6.39
CA ASP A 238 -8.36 -6.43 7.24
C ASP A 238 -9.53 -5.82 6.48
N LEU A 239 -9.29 -4.95 5.52
CA LEU A 239 -10.36 -4.32 4.75
C LEU A 239 -11.00 -5.26 3.70
N ASN A 240 -10.54 -6.50 3.57
CA ASN A 240 -11.08 -7.48 2.64
C ASN A 240 -12.51 -7.90 2.99
N GLY A 241 -13.34 -8.10 1.96
CA GLY A 241 -14.73 -8.54 2.14
C GLY A 241 -15.70 -7.43 2.55
N LEU A 242 -15.20 -6.23 2.87
CA LEU A 242 -16.02 -5.03 2.98
C LEU A 242 -16.64 -4.69 1.61
N TYR A 243 -17.74 -3.94 1.57
CA TYR A 243 -18.39 -3.71 0.27
C TYR A 243 -17.77 -2.53 -0.46
N ALA A 244 -17.59 -1.40 0.23
CA ALA A 244 -16.95 -0.21 -0.32
C ALA A 244 -15.91 0.35 0.64
N VAL A 245 -14.75 0.66 0.09
CA VAL A 245 -13.62 1.25 0.83
C VAL A 245 -13.08 2.40 -0.01
N ALA A 246 -12.92 3.57 0.59
CA ALA A 246 -12.25 4.71 -0.01
C ALA A 246 -11.18 5.22 0.95
N ALA A 247 -9.96 5.41 0.49
CA ALA A 247 -8.88 5.83 1.36
C ALA A 247 -7.92 6.82 0.70
N ASP A 248 -7.21 7.57 1.53
CA ASP A 248 -5.94 8.20 1.21
C ASP A 248 -4.92 7.90 2.31
N ASP A 249 -3.85 8.69 2.42
CA ASP A 249 -2.77 8.45 3.38
C ASP A 249 -3.16 8.76 4.84
N ALA A 250 -4.35 9.31 5.07
CA ALA A 250 -4.74 9.95 6.32
C ALA A 250 -6.14 9.56 6.79
N ARG A 251 -7.05 9.27 5.85
CA ARG A 251 -8.42 8.84 6.14
C ARG A 251 -8.79 7.60 5.33
N THR A 252 -9.36 6.62 6.03
CA THR A 252 -10.07 5.49 5.43
C THR A 252 -11.56 5.62 5.74
N LEU A 253 -12.39 5.48 4.70
CA LEU A 253 -13.84 5.38 4.79
C LEU A 253 -14.30 4.02 4.32
N VAL A 254 -15.23 3.44 5.05
CA VAL A 254 -15.85 2.15 4.76
C VAL A 254 -17.36 2.32 4.72
N ALA A 255 -18.00 1.65 3.77
CA ALA A 255 -19.43 1.33 3.85
C ALA A 255 -19.62 -0.17 3.64
N HIS A 256 -20.32 -0.80 4.57
CA HIS A 256 -20.70 -2.20 4.49
C HIS A 256 -22.18 -2.37 4.85
N ILE A 257 -22.77 -3.48 4.43
CA ILE A 257 -24.20 -3.76 4.58
C ILE A 257 -24.35 -5.11 5.27
N PHE A 258 -25.18 -5.17 6.30
CA PHE A 258 -25.65 -6.44 6.84
C PHE A 258 -27.14 -6.58 6.51
N PRO A 259 -27.51 -7.46 5.55
CA PRO A 259 -28.91 -7.75 5.25
C PRO A 259 -29.71 -8.26 6.46
N VAL A 260 -31.04 -8.21 6.36
CA VAL A 260 -31.92 -8.80 7.38
C VAL A 260 -31.55 -10.27 7.59
N GLY A 261 -31.33 -10.66 8.85
CA GLY A 261 -31.01 -12.04 9.23
C GLY A 261 -29.54 -12.44 9.02
N SER A 262 -28.68 -11.54 8.53
CA SER A 262 -27.22 -11.81 8.45
C SER A 262 -26.45 -11.37 9.70
N TYR A 263 -27.13 -10.82 10.70
CA TYR A 263 -26.58 -10.35 11.96
C TYR A 263 -27.59 -10.58 13.09
N GLN A 264 -27.09 -10.74 14.31
CA GLN A 264 -27.90 -11.02 15.51
C GLN A 264 -28.52 -9.75 16.09
N SER A 265 -27.72 -8.70 16.27
CA SER A 265 -28.12 -7.41 16.81
C SER A 265 -27.12 -6.31 16.41
N GLU A 266 -27.55 -5.04 16.48
CA GLU A 266 -26.65 -3.90 16.28
C GLU A 266 -25.60 -3.81 17.40
N GLU A 267 -25.96 -4.24 18.63
CA GLU A 267 -25.06 -4.36 19.78
C GLU A 267 -23.91 -5.30 19.51
N GLU A 268 -24.19 -6.49 18.97
CA GLU A 268 -23.16 -7.48 18.66
C GLU A 268 -22.24 -6.99 17.54
N LEU A 269 -22.81 -6.41 16.48
CA LEU A 269 -22.03 -5.81 15.39
C LEU A 269 -21.09 -4.72 15.92
N MET A 270 -21.61 -3.81 16.77
CA MET A 270 -20.78 -2.76 17.35
C MET A 270 -19.70 -3.30 18.27
N ALA A 271 -20.02 -4.31 19.09
CA ALA A 271 -19.06 -4.92 20.00
C ALA A 271 -17.92 -5.60 19.24
N ILE A 272 -18.20 -6.29 18.13
CA ILE A 272 -17.20 -6.89 17.26
C ILE A 272 -16.28 -5.81 16.70
N VAL A 273 -16.83 -4.73 16.15
CA VAL A 273 -16.03 -3.65 15.57
C VAL A 273 -15.12 -3.00 16.63
N VAL A 274 -15.64 -2.68 17.82
CA VAL A 274 -14.84 -2.11 18.91
C VAL A 274 -13.76 -3.09 19.41
N ALA A 275 -14.06 -4.38 19.46
CA ALA A 275 -13.08 -5.40 19.84
C ALA A 275 -11.95 -5.53 18.81
N ASP A 276 -12.28 -5.44 17.52
CA ASP A 276 -11.29 -5.44 16.43
C ASP A 276 -10.39 -4.20 16.50
N SER A 277 -10.96 -3.01 16.71
CA SER A 277 -10.21 -1.77 16.97
C SER A 277 -9.27 -1.91 18.19
N GLN A 278 -9.74 -2.51 19.29
CA GLN A 278 -8.92 -2.74 20.47
C GLN A 278 -7.76 -3.68 20.17
N LYS A 279 -8.01 -4.76 19.43
CA LYS A 279 -7.00 -5.75 19.04
C LYS A 279 -5.95 -5.14 18.12
N ALA A 280 -6.35 -4.23 17.23
CA ALA A 280 -5.44 -3.50 16.36
C ALA A 280 -4.55 -2.51 17.13
N CYS A 281 -5.02 -2.00 18.28
CA CYS A 281 -4.26 -1.13 19.16
C CYS A 281 -3.26 -1.92 20.03
N THR A 282 -2.21 -2.44 19.42
CA THR A 282 -1.20 -3.30 20.08
C THR A 282 -0.21 -2.53 20.94
N GLU A 283 0.20 -1.35 20.47
CA GLU A 283 1.10 -0.43 21.15
C GLU A 283 0.36 0.89 21.38
N GLY A 284 0.01 1.20 22.63
CA GLY A 284 -0.67 2.44 22.97
C GLY A 284 -1.75 2.30 24.04
N ARG A 285 -2.47 3.40 24.26
CA ARG A 285 -3.66 3.44 25.11
C ARG A 285 -4.89 3.41 24.23
N PHE A 286 -5.71 2.39 24.46
CA PHE A 286 -7.00 2.26 23.81
C PHE A 286 -8.12 2.84 24.69
N SER A 287 -8.99 3.62 24.09
CA SER A 287 -10.24 4.07 24.71
C SER A 287 -11.37 4.01 23.70
N SER A 288 -12.56 3.62 24.13
CA SER A 288 -13.73 3.58 23.27
C SER A 288 -15.01 3.90 24.04
N SER A 289 -16.02 4.33 23.30
CA SER A 289 -17.39 4.53 23.77
C SER A 289 -18.37 4.18 22.66
N SER A 290 -19.56 3.74 23.02
CA SER A 290 -20.67 3.61 22.09
C SER A 290 -21.93 4.21 22.68
N GLU A 291 -22.75 4.81 21.83
CA GLU A 291 -24.00 5.43 22.23
C GLU A 291 -25.02 5.43 21.09
N ARG A 292 -26.29 5.49 21.48
CA ARG A 292 -27.39 5.65 20.52
C ARG A 292 -27.84 7.09 20.50
N ILE A 293 -27.85 7.66 19.31
CA ILE A 293 -28.26 9.03 19.07
C ILE A 293 -29.43 9.05 18.08
N ASN A 294 -30.11 10.19 18.02
CA ASN A 294 -31.10 10.48 17.00
C ASN A 294 -30.67 11.74 16.25
N GLU A 295 -30.35 11.59 14.97
CA GLU A 295 -29.89 12.67 14.11
C GLU A 295 -30.87 12.83 12.95
N ASN A 296 -31.50 14.00 12.84
CA ASN A 296 -32.53 14.29 11.83
C ASN A 296 -33.66 13.23 11.76
N GLY A 297 -34.09 12.72 12.93
CA GLY A 297 -35.14 11.70 13.03
C GLY A 297 -34.67 10.27 12.73
N LYS A 298 -33.39 10.07 12.43
CA LYS A 298 -32.80 8.75 12.17
C LYS A 298 -32.06 8.25 13.42
N ALA A 299 -32.39 7.03 13.84
CA ALA A 299 -31.63 6.34 14.86
C ALA A 299 -30.25 5.96 14.31
N ILE A 300 -29.20 6.37 15.01
CA ILE A 300 -27.81 6.00 14.71
C ILE A 300 -27.24 5.34 15.96
N TYR A 301 -26.67 4.15 15.82
CA TYR A 301 -25.84 3.57 16.86
C TYR A 301 -24.38 3.80 16.49
N THR A 302 -23.69 4.62 17.28
CA THR A 302 -22.33 5.05 16.96
C THR A 302 -21.33 4.55 18.00
N SER A 303 -20.10 4.34 17.57
CA SER A 303 -18.96 4.23 18.47
C SER A 303 -17.83 5.15 18.05
N TYR A 304 -17.04 5.48 19.05
CA TYR A 304 -15.76 6.12 18.96
C TYR A 304 -14.72 5.16 19.53
N ALA A 305 -13.60 4.99 18.84
CA ALA A 305 -12.42 4.30 19.33
C ALA A 305 -11.19 5.15 19.06
N ASN A 306 -10.29 5.20 20.03
CA ASN A 306 -9.05 5.95 19.95
C ASN A 306 -7.90 5.07 20.41
N CYS A 307 -6.92 4.91 19.52
CA CYS A 307 -5.64 4.31 19.84
C CYS A 307 -4.57 5.39 19.86
N GLU A 308 -4.06 5.71 21.04
CA GLU A 308 -3.02 6.73 21.23
C GLU A 308 -1.68 6.06 21.54
N ALA A 309 -0.72 6.23 20.64
CA ALA A 309 0.68 5.82 20.79
C ALA A 309 1.59 7.06 20.80
N ASP A 310 2.89 6.89 21.09
CA ASP A 310 3.82 8.00 21.34
C ASP A 310 3.87 9.04 20.20
N ASP A 311 3.89 8.61 18.94
CA ASP A 311 3.98 9.49 17.76
C ASP A 311 2.82 9.34 16.76
N PHE A 312 1.77 8.60 17.15
CA PHE A 312 0.63 8.25 16.32
C PHE A 312 -0.66 8.22 17.13
N GLN A 313 -1.75 8.72 16.54
CA GLN A 313 -3.09 8.56 17.08
C GLN A 313 -4.03 8.09 15.97
N LEU A 314 -4.76 7.00 16.21
CA LEU A 314 -5.84 6.54 15.35
C LEU A 314 -7.17 6.85 16.00
N ILE A 315 -8.02 7.61 15.32
CA ILE A 315 -9.39 7.84 15.73
C ILE A 315 -10.30 7.12 14.75
N GLU A 316 -11.07 6.18 15.27
CA GLU A 316 -12.08 5.45 14.51
C GLU A 316 -13.48 5.84 14.98
N ARG A 317 -14.35 6.09 14.01
CA ARG A 317 -15.76 6.39 14.24
C ARG A 317 -16.59 5.46 13.40
N VAL A 318 -17.54 4.81 14.05
CA VAL A 318 -18.43 3.85 13.41
C VAL A 318 -19.85 4.31 13.62
N ALA A 319 -20.67 4.14 12.59
CA ALA A 319 -22.09 4.44 12.65
C ALA A 319 -22.89 3.32 11.98
N ILE A 320 -23.77 2.69 12.75
CA ILE A 320 -24.75 1.73 12.29
C ILE A 320 -26.08 2.45 12.11
N VAL A 321 -26.68 2.33 10.93
CA VAL A 321 -27.96 2.96 10.62
C VAL A 321 -28.90 2.00 9.88
N PRO A 322 -30.22 2.06 10.16
CA PRO A 322 -31.19 1.24 9.45
C PRO A 322 -31.18 1.48 7.95
N ARG A 323 -31.22 0.39 7.18
CA ARG A 323 -31.31 0.41 5.72
C ARG A 323 -32.77 0.31 5.29
N LYS A 324 -33.21 1.14 4.32
CA LYS A 324 -34.60 1.16 3.83
C LYS A 324 -35.09 -0.18 3.30
N ALA A 325 -34.24 -0.91 2.60
CA ALA A 325 -34.55 -2.23 2.07
C ALA A 325 -34.33 -3.35 3.12
N GLY A 326 -34.30 -3.01 4.41
CA GLY A 326 -34.05 -3.90 5.53
C GLY A 326 -32.56 -4.14 5.78
N GLY A 327 -32.24 -4.50 7.03
CA GLY A 327 -30.88 -4.65 7.52
C GLY A 327 -30.29 -3.30 7.95
N VAL A 328 -28.95 -3.22 7.96
CA VAL A 328 -28.23 -2.00 8.37
C VAL A 328 -27.09 -1.67 7.42
N PHE A 329 -26.79 -0.38 7.32
CA PHE A 329 -25.48 0.09 6.88
C PHE A 329 -24.56 0.20 8.10
N ILE A 330 -23.30 -0.15 7.91
CA ILE A 330 -22.21 0.23 8.80
C ILE A 330 -21.28 1.15 8.02
N TYR A 331 -21.11 2.37 8.52
CA TYR A 331 -20.09 3.30 8.07
C TYR A 331 -18.94 3.31 9.05
N GLY A 332 -17.70 3.21 8.55
CA GLY A 332 -16.48 3.35 9.34
C GLY A 332 -15.65 4.52 8.81
N VAL A 333 -15.13 5.34 9.71
CA VAL A 333 -14.16 6.39 9.41
C VAL A 333 -12.96 6.17 10.31
N ALA A 334 -11.79 5.97 9.72
CA ALA A 334 -10.54 5.91 10.46
C ALA A 334 -9.66 7.10 10.05
N ASP A 335 -9.38 7.99 10.99
CA ASP A 335 -8.50 9.14 10.86
C ASP A 335 -7.18 8.84 11.57
N THR A 336 -6.09 8.85 10.81
CA THR A 336 -4.74 8.76 11.36
C THR A 336 -4.22 10.16 11.66
N TYR A 337 -3.55 10.36 12.79
CA TYR A 337 -2.83 11.60 13.15
C TYR A 337 -1.39 11.26 13.53
N VAL A 338 -0.43 12.13 13.21
CA VAL A 338 1.01 11.88 13.41
C VAL A 338 1.71 13.04 14.11
N GLY A 339 2.48 12.73 15.16
CA GLY A 339 3.21 13.69 16.01
C GLY A 339 3.03 13.41 17.51
N GLU A 340 3.92 13.94 18.35
CA GLU A 340 3.87 13.81 19.82
C GLU A 340 2.55 14.40 20.35
N GLY A 341 1.70 13.57 20.96
CA GLY A 341 0.34 13.95 21.40
C GLY A 341 -0.70 14.09 20.28
N GLY A 342 -0.55 13.34 19.17
CA GLY A 342 -1.49 13.32 18.04
C GLY A 342 -1.09 14.22 16.87
N GLY A 343 -0.34 15.31 17.10
CA GLY A 343 0.10 16.19 16.01
C GLY A 343 -1.02 16.83 15.19
N ALA A 344 -0.68 17.43 14.03
CA ALA A 344 -1.67 18.14 13.20
C ALA A 344 -2.48 17.16 12.32
N PRO A 345 -3.78 17.40 12.10
CA PRO A 345 -4.61 16.57 11.22
C PRO A 345 -3.97 16.45 9.84
N VAL A 346 -3.75 15.22 9.40
CA VAL A 346 -3.13 14.93 8.09
C VAL A 346 -4.08 15.12 6.92
N SER A 347 -5.40 15.15 7.17
CA SER A 347 -6.43 15.39 6.14
C SER A 347 -7.47 16.44 6.56
N PRO A 348 -7.43 17.66 5.98
CA PRO A 348 -8.58 18.56 5.98
C PRO A 348 -9.63 18.13 4.93
N PRO A 349 -10.94 18.31 5.20
CA PRO A 349 -11.50 18.88 6.42
C PRO A 349 -11.41 17.90 7.61
N GLU A 350 -11.16 18.48 8.79
CA GLU A 350 -11.42 17.78 10.05
C GLU A 350 -12.89 17.36 10.05
N LEU A 351 -13.14 16.08 10.30
CA LEU A 351 -14.50 15.56 10.36
C LEU A 351 -14.89 15.51 11.83
N THR A 352 -15.82 16.39 12.23
CA THR A 352 -16.40 16.35 13.57
C THR A 352 -17.41 15.21 13.68
N ASP A 353 -17.75 14.83 14.91
CA ASP A 353 -18.77 13.80 15.16
C ASP A 353 -20.14 14.26 14.61
N GLU A 354 -20.48 15.54 14.82
CA GLU A 354 -21.71 16.16 14.30
C GLU A 354 -21.78 16.11 12.76
N ASP A 355 -20.69 16.50 12.08
CA ASP A 355 -20.62 16.44 10.61
C ASP A 355 -20.75 15.00 10.10
N LEU A 356 -20.10 14.05 10.78
CA LEU A 356 -20.21 12.64 10.43
C LEU A 356 -21.63 12.11 10.62
N TYR A 357 -22.27 12.38 11.76
CA TYR A 357 -23.61 11.88 12.06
C TYR A 357 -24.65 12.47 11.12
N SER A 358 -24.57 13.77 10.84
CA SER A 358 -25.44 14.44 9.88
C SER A 358 -25.25 13.87 8.46
N ALA A 359 -24.00 13.60 8.06
CA ALA A 359 -23.69 13.00 6.77
C ALA A 359 -24.15 11.53 6.67
N VAL A 360 -23.98 10.74 7.73
CA VAL A 360 -24.46 9.35 7.80
C VAL A 360 -25.99 9.30 7.76
N ALA A 361 -26.66 10.17 8.53
CA ALA A 361 -28.11 10.33 8.49
C ALA A 361 -28.57 10.67 7.06
N SER A 362 -27.86 11.55 6.36
CA SER A 362 -28.17 11.92 4.98
C SER A 362 -27.89 10.78 3.98
N ALA A 363 -26.81 10.03 4.17
CA ALA A 363 -26.36 8.98 3.25
C ALA A 363 -27.26 7.74 3.27
N ALA A 364 -27.85 7.41 4.41
CA ALA A 364 -28.78 6.28 4.59
C ALA A 364 -30.17 6.51 3.99
N GLN A 365 -30.26 7.23 2.86
CA GLN A 365 -31.49 7.53 2.14
C GLN A 365 -31.72 6.59 0.97
#